data_AF-A0A959UY73-F1
#
_entry.id   AF-A0A959UY73-F1
#
_cell.length_a   1.000
_cell.length_b   1.000
_cell.length_c   1.000
_cell.angle_alpha   90.00
_cell.angle_beta   90.00
_cell.angle_gamma   90.00
#
_symmetry.space_group_name_H-M   'P 1'
#
loop_
_entity.id
_entity.type
_entity.pdbx_description
1 polymer ?
#
loop_
_entity_poly.entity_id
_entity_poly.type
_entity_poly.pdbx_seq_one_letter_code
_entity_poly.pdbx_strand_id
1 'polypeptide(L)'
;MSHALSDQEVARREALNKLRELGIEPFPAANFPVTHTAVAFEKDFAEAGPAEEQQPAADVVMAGRLMSVRIMGKASFAVLRDHTGDQQVYIARDEICPGEDKTLYNEVFKKLLHLGDFVGVKGFAFRTRTGELTLHVKELTVLAKSLRPLPVVKTDEEGNVHDAFADPELRHRMRYVDLVVNAGVRETFLKRTRAVSAMRRFLDDAGYVEVDTPVLQAIPGGAAAKPFVTHHNALDVPYYLRIANELYLKRLIVGGFHGVYEFSRNFRNEGMDRTHNPEFTVMELYVAYQDYHWMMDFIEGLFRHVATAT
;
A
#
# COMPACT_ATOMS: atom_id res chain seq x y z
N MET A 1 17.32 21.95 -0.54
CA MET A 1 18.22 21.68 -1.68
C MET A 1 17.36 21.17 -2.83
N SER A 2 17.27 21.89 -3.96
CA SER A 2 16.62 21.33 -5.15
C SER A 2 17.57 20.29 -5.74
N HIS A 3 17.26 19.01 -5.58
CA HIS A 3 17.95 17.97 -6.32
C HIS A 3 17.74 18.22 -7.82
N ALA A 4 18.83 18.25 -8.58
CA ALA A 4 18.75 18.25 -10.04
C ALA A 4 17.97 17.00 -10.49
N LEU A 5 17.03 17.19 -11.42
CA LEU A 5 16.23 16.10 -11.96
C LEU A 5 17.11 15.16 -12.79
N SER A 6 16.85 13.87 -12.71
CA SER A 6 17.45 12.90 -13.64
C SER A 6 16.89 13.07 -15.06
N ASP A 7 17.64 12.60 -16.06
CA ASP A 7 17.18 12.62 -17.47
C ASP A 7 15.83 11.93 -17.66
N GLN A 8 15.58 10.85 -16.90
CA GLN A 8 14.28 10.15 -16.93
C GLN A 8 13.14 10.99 -16.33
N GLU A 9 13.40 11.75 -15.27
CA GLU A 9 12.41 12.67 -14.70
C GLU A 9 12.14 13.86 -15.63
N VAL A 10 13.16 14.37 -16.32
CA VAL A 10 13.02 15.41 -17.34
C VAL A 10 12.15 14.89 -18.49
N ALA A 11 12.50 13.75 -19.08
CA ALA A 11 11.75 13.14 -20.17
C ALA A 11 10.29 12.83 -19.79
N ARG A 12 10.02 12.35 -18.56
CA ARG A 12 8.65 12.09 -18.07
C ARG A 12 7.84 13.38 -17.90
N ARG A 13 8.47 14.50 -17.55
CA ARG A 13 7.82 15.82 -17.46
C ARG A 13 7.57 16.44 -18.83
N GLU A 14 8.45 16.21 -19.79
CA GLU A 14 8.18 16.57 -21.19
C GLU A 14 7.01 15.76 -21.75
N ALA A 15 6.98 14.44 -21.47
CA ALA A 15 5.87 13.59 -21.85
C ALA A 15 4.53 14.04 -21.22
N LEU A 16 4.56 14.48 -19.95
CA LEU A 16 3.40 15.07 -19.28
C LEU A 16 2.85 16.29 -20.04
N ASN A 17 3.74 17.19 -20.48
CA ASN A 17 3.33 18.38 -21.23
C ASN A 17 2.75 18.01 -22.60
N LYS A 18 3.38 17.05 -23.31
CA LYS A 18 2.86 16.54 -24.58
C LYS A 18 1.49 15.89 -24.46
N LEU A 19 1.21 15.18 -23.36
CA LEU A 19 -0.14 14.65 -23.10
C LEU A 19 -1.18 15.78 -23.07
N ARG A 20 -0.88 16.88 -22.37
CA ARG A 20 -1.76 18.05 -22.30
C ARG A 20 -1.93 18.75 -23.65
N GLU A 21 -0.87 18.86 -24.43
CA GLU A 21 -0.91 19.41 -25.79
C GLU A 21 -1.81 18.58 -26.71
N LEU A 22 -1.86 17.25 -26.50
CA LEU A 22 -2.77 16.33 -27.19
C LEU A 22 -4.20 16.34 -26.61
N GLY A 23 -4.50 17.22 -25.65
CA GLY A 23 -5.82 17.31 -25.01
C GLY A 23 -6.11 16.18 -24.01
N ILE A 24 -5.10 15.41 -23.61
CA ILE A 24 -5.23 14.32 -22.64
C ILE A 24 -4.84 14.86 -21.27
N GLU A 25 -5.79 14.89 -20.33
CA GLU A 25 -5.52 15.23 -18.94
C GLU A 25 -4.73 14.08 -18.27
N PRO A 26 -3.46 14.28 -17.86
CA PRO A 26 -2.65 13.24 -17.23
C PRO A 26 -3.05 12.89 -15.79
N PHE A 27 -3.88 13.71 -15.14
CA PHE A 27 -4.42 13.49 -13.79
C PHE A 27 -5.94 13.80 -13.75
N PRO A 28 -6.77 13.02 -14.46
CA PRO A 28 -8.19 13.31 -14.57
C PRO A 28 -8.88 13.22 -13.20
N ALA A 29 -9.75 14.18 -12.91
CA ALA A 29 -10.58 14.18 -11.69
C ALA A 29 -11.81 13.27 -11.81
N ALA A 30 -12.18 12.88 -13.04
CA ALA A 30 -13.35 12.05 -13.30
C ALA A 30 -13.19 10.66 -12.69
N ASN A 31 -14.27 10.12 -12.13
CA ASN A 31 -14.29 8.74 -11.65
C ASN A 31 -14.06 7.77 -12.82
N PHE A 32 -13.18 6.79 -12.62
CA PHE A 32 -12.98 5.69 -13.55
C PHE A 32 -13.68 4.42 -13.01
N PRO A 33 -14.77 3.93 -13.64
CA PRO A 33 -15.65 2.91 -13.05
C PRO A 33 -15.07 1.49 -13.20
N VAL A 34 -14.07 1.16 -12.38
CA VAL A 34 -13.48 -0.18 -12.33
C VAL A 34 -14.54 -1.22 -11.95
N THR A 35 -14.60 -2.31 -12.73
CA THR A 35 -15.55 -3.42 -12.53
C THR A 35 -14.85 -4.66 -12.01
N HIS A 36 -13.58 -4.89 -12.36
CA HIS A 36 -12.84 -6.08 -11.98
C HIS A 36 -11.46 -5.70 -11.43
N THR A 37 -11.03 -6.45 -10.42
CA THR A 37 -9.64 -6.52 -10.00
C THR A 37 -8.91 -7.63 -10.76
N ALA A 38 -7.58 -7.68 -10.71
CA ALA A 38 -6.79 -8.75 -11.34
C ALA A 38 -7.24 -10.14 -10.86
N VAL A 39 -7.39 -10.33 -9.55
CA VAL A 39 -7.84 -11.60 -8.97
C VAL A 39 -9.30 -11.93 -9.33
N ALA A 40 -10.19 -10.92 -9.35
CA ALA A 40 -11.58 -11.14 -9.73
C ALA A 40 -11.68 -11.55 -11.22
N PHE A 41 -10.93 -10.87 -12.09
CA PHE A 41 -10.85 -11.19 -13.51
C PHE A 41 -10.33 -12.61 -13.75
N GLU A 42 -9.26 -13.01 -13.06
CA GLU A 42 -8.73 -14.37 -13.18
C GLU A 42 -9.75 -15.43 -12.75
N LYS A 43 -10.48 -15.17 -11.66
CA LYS A 43 -11.51 -16.07 -11.15
C LYS A 43 -12.72 -16.16 -12.09
N ASP A 44 -13.25 -15.03 -12.53
CA ASP A 44 -14.51 -14.97 -13.29
C ASP A 44 -14.33 -15.45 -14.73
N PHE A 45 -13.11 -15.38 -15.27
CA PHE A 45 -12.78 -15.79 -16.64
C PHE A 45 -11.81 -16.99 -16.71
N ALA A 46 -11.79 -17.82 -15.66
CA ALA A 46 -10.94 -19.01 -15.61
C ALA A 46 -11.17 -19.98 -16.79
N GLU A 47 -12.39 -20.06 -17.33
CA GLU A 47 -12.75 -20.95 -18.44
C GLU A 47 -12.80 -20.24 -19.81
N ALA A 48 -12.28 -19.01 -19.90
CA ALA A 48 -12.28 -18.27 -21.16
C ALA A 48 -11.49 -19.02 -22.26
N GLY A 49 -12.11 -19.23 -23.42
CA GLY A 49 -11.48 -19.77 -24.63
C GLY A 49 -10.60 -18.78 -25.43
N PRO A 50 -10.24 -19.12 -26.68
CA PRO A 50 -9.56 -18.23 -27.62
C PRO A 50 -10.46 -17.06 -28.05
N ALA A 51 -9.83 -15.96 -28.50
CA ALA A 51 -10.54 -14.75 -28.95
C ALA A 51 -11.56 -14.99 -30.10
N GLU A 52 -11.35 -16.03 -30.92
CA GLU A 52 -12.19 -16.36 -32.08
C GLU A 52 -13.51 -17.07 -31.69
N GLU A 53 -13.60 -17.61 -30.47
CA GLU A 53 -14.74 -18.42 -29.99
C GLU A 53 -15.62 -17.69 -28.97
N GLN A 54 -15.27 -16.45 -28.63
CA GLN A 54 -15.93 -15.67 -27.57
C GLN A 54 -16.93 -14.67 -28.15
N GLN A 55 -18.19 -14.79 -27.74
CA GLN A 55 -19.06 -13.62 -27.63
C GLN A 55 -18.38 -12.64 -26.66
N PRO A 56 -18.41 -11.32 -26.90
CA PRO A 56 -17.76 -10.37 -26.00
C PRO A 56 -18.32 -10.58 -24.60
N ALA A 57 -17.50 -11.18 -23.74
CA ALA A 57 -17.76 -11.22 -22.31
C ALA A 57 -17.99 -9.79 -21.82
N ALA A 58 -18.79 -9.66 -20.76
CA ALA A 58 -19.14 -8.39 -20.13
C ALA A 58 -18.00 -7.36 -20.19
N ASP A 59 -18.31 -6.11 -20.54
CA ASP A 59 -17.35 -5.01 -20.62
C ASP A 59 -16.49 -4.95 -19.34
N VAL A 60 -15.29 -5.52 -19.41
CA VAL A 60 -14.35 -5.56 -18.29
C VAL A 60 -13.60 -4.25 -18.27
N VAL A 61 -13.79 -3.49 -17.19
CA VAL A 61 -13.07 -2.25 -16.89
C VAL A 61 -12.10 -2.51 -15.75
N MET A 62 -10.80 -2.35 -16.00
CA MET A 62 -9.72 -2.49 -15.02
C MET A 62 -8.88 -1.21 -14.96
N ALA A 63 -8.27 -0.95 -13.82
CA ALA A 63 -7.29 0.11 -13.66
C ALA A 63 -6.11 -0.38 -12.84
N GLY A 64 -4.92 0.12 -13.16
CA GLY A 64 -3.73 -0.24 -12.42
C GLY A 64 -2.49 0.46 -12.94
N ARG A 65 -1.36 0.04 -12.39
CA ARG A 65 -0.03 0.55 -12.72
C ARG A 65 0.60 -0.29 -13.83
N LEU A 66 1.13 0.34 -14.86
CA LEU A 66 1.91 -0.33 -15.91
C LEU A 66 3.23 -0.84 -15.33
N MET A 67 3.40 -2.16 -15.26
CA MET A 67 4.59 -2.81 -14.70
C MET A 67 5.57 -3.28 -15.76
N SER A 68 5.06 -3.71 -16.92
CA SER A 68 5.88 -4.09 -18.08
C SER A 68 5.13 -3.76 -19.37
N VAL A 69 5.88 -3.51 -20.45
CA VAL A 69 5.34 -3.29 -21.79
C VAL A 69 6.26 -3.95 -22.81
N ARG A 70 5.69 -4.78 -23.68
CA ARG A 70 6.35 -5.41 -24.83
C ARG A 70 5.66 -4.98 -26.12
N ILE A 71 6.35 -4.15 -26.89
CA ILE A 71 5.85 -3.61 -28.16
C ILE A 71 6.13 -4.59 -29.30
N MET A 72 5.12 -4.93 -30.09
CA MET A 72 5.16 -5.83 -31.24
C MET A 72 4.57 -5.16 -32.49
N GLY A 73 5.21 -4.08 -32.94
CA GLY A 73 4.72 -3.31 -34.09
C GLY A 73 3.36 -2.67 -33.79
N LYS A 74 2.28 -3.17 -34.40
CA LYS A 74 0.91 -2.63 -34.24
C LYS A 74 0.15 -3.15 -33.01
N ALA A 75 0.72 -4.10 -32.27
CA ALA A 75 0.16 -4.59 -31.02
C ALA A 75 1.21 -4.54 -29.91
N SER A 76 0.76 -4.56 -28.67
CA SER A 76 1.61 -4.62 -27.49
C SER A 76 0.97 -5.49 -26.41
N PHE A 77 1.80 -6.20 -25.67
CA PHE A 77 1.40 -6.81 -24.40
C PHE A 77 1.91 -5.94 -23.27
N ALA A 78 1.12 -5.75 -22.22
CA ALA A 78 1.53 -5.05 -21.02
C ALA A 78 1.01 -5.77 -19.78
N VAL A 79 1.68 -5.58 -18.65
CA VAL A 79 1.20 -6.06 -17.36
C VAL A 79 0.68 -4.87 -16.57
N LEU A 80 -0.58 -4.96 -16.15
CA LEU A 80 -1.26 -3.99 -15.31
C LEU A 80 -1.36 -4.54 -13.89
N ARG A 81 -0.78 -3.84 -12.92
CA ARG A 81 -0.84 -4.20 -11.50
C ARG A 81 -1.88 -3.38 -10.77
N ASP A 82 -2.83 -4.04 -10.14
CA ASP A 82 -3.78 -3.40 -9.22
C ASP A 82 -3.46 -3.75 -7.76
N HIS A 83 -4.42 -3.52 -6.86
CA HIS A 83 -4.28 -3.85 -5.44
C HIS A 83 -4.55 -5.33 -5.13
N THR A 84 -4.68 -6.22 -6.11
CA THR A 84 -4.91 -7.65 -5.90
C THR A 84 -3.86 -8.49 -6.60
N GLY A 85 -3.30 -8.03 -7.71
CA GLY A 85 -2.25 -8.73 -8.43
C GLY A 85 -1.91 -8.10 -9.76
N ASP A 86 -1.30 -8.92 -10.62
CA ASP A 86 -0.91 -8.58 -11.98
C ASP A 86 -1.89 -9.18 -12.98
N GLN A 87 -2.25 -8.43 -14.00
CA GLN A 87 -3.05 -8.91 -15.12
C GLN A 87 -2.40 -8.52 -16.45
N GLN A 88 -2.25 -9.49 -17.35
CA GLN A 88 -1.83 -9.22 -18.72
C GLN A 88 -2.95 -8.52 -19.49
N VAL A 89 -2.58 -7.49 -20.26
CA VAL A 89 -3.44 -6.78 -21.19
C VAL A 89 -2.83 -6.79 -22.59
N TYR A 90 -3.68 -6.94 -23.59
CA TYR A 90 -3.32 -6.88 -25.00
C TYR A 90 -3.90 -5.61 -25.62
N ILE A 91 -3.03 -4.78 -26.19
CA ILE A 91 -3.39 -3.49 -26.76
C ILE A 91 -3.01 -3.50 -28.25
N ALA A 92 -4.02 -3.52 -29.12
CA ALA A 92 -3.84 -3.39 -30.56
C ALA A 92 -4.18 -1.97 -31.02
N ARG A 93 -3.31 -1.39 -31.85
CA ARG A 93 -3.45 -0.03 -32.40
C ARG A 93 -4.80 0.18 -33.05
N ASP A 94 -5.18 -0.74 -33.93
CA ASP A 94 -6.37 -0.56 -34.76
C ASP A 94 -7.67 -0.81 -33.96
N GLU A 95 -7.55 -1.32 -32.73
CA GLU A 95 -8.66 -1.58 -31.81
C GLU A 95 -8.92 -0.39 -30.89
N ILE A 96 -7.87 0.17 -30.27
CA ILE A 96 -8.01 1.38 -29.45
C ILE A 96 -8.07 2.67 -30.27
N CYS A 97 -7.74 2.59 -31.56
CA CYS A 97 -7.84 3.68 -32.53
C CYS A 97 -8.58 3.19 -33.78
N PRO A 98 -9.92 3.09 -33.78
CA PRO A 98 -10.67 2.57 -34.93
C PRO A 98 -10.63 3.50 -36.16
N GLY A 99 -10.43 4.82 -35.95
CA GLY A 99 -10.32 5.81 -37.03
C GLY A 99 -8.94 5.89 -37.69
N GLU A 100 -8.75 6.89 -38.56
CA GLU A 100 -7.45 7.15 -39.20
C GLU A 100 -6.39 7.65 -38.21
N ASP A 101 -6.82 8.41 -37.18
CA ASP A 101 -5.94 8.92 -36.14
C ASP A 101 -5.44 7.78 -35.25
N LYS A 102 -4.12 7.51 -35.31
CA LYS A 102 -3.45 6.48 -34.51
C LYS A 102 -2.65 7.06 -33.35
N THR A 103 -2.85 8.34 -32.98
CA THR A 103 -2.08 9.07 -31.98
C THR A 103 -2.12 8.41 -30.60
N LEU A 104 -3.28 7.93 -30.15
CA LEU A 104 -3.44 7.28 -28.84
C LEU A 104 -2.53 6.06 -28.66
N TYR A 105 -2.26 5.30 -29.73
CA TYR A 105 -1.33 4.18 -29.65
C TYR A 105 0.11 4.59 -29.97
N ASN A 106 0.33 5.27 -31.11
CA ASN A 106 1.68 5.52 -31.63
C ASN A 106 2.47 6.56 -30.85
N GLU A 107 1.79 7.60 -30.37
CA GLU A 107 2.42 8.66 -29.57
C GLU A 107 2.17 8.39 -28.09
N VAL A 108 0.90 8.28 -27.67
CA VAL A 108 0.55 8.23 -26.24
C VAL A 108 1.02 6.92 -25.61
N PHE A 109 0.51 5.77 -26.03
CA PHE A 109 0.85 4.50 -25.42
C PHE A 109 2.33 4.11 -25.58
N LYS A 110 2.88 4.27 -26.79
CA LYS A 110 4.26 3.83 -27.09
C LYS A 110 5.36 4.75 -26.59
N LYS A 111 5.13 6.07 -26.55
CA LYS A 111 6.20 7.06 -26.31
C LYS A 111 5.96 7.92 -25.07
N LEU A 112 4.71 8.26 -24.75
CA LEU A 112 4.40 9.14 -23.62
C LEU A 112 4.10 8.38 -22.33
N LEU A 113 3.55 7.17 -22.41
CA LEU A 113 3.37 6.29 -21.27
C LEU A 113 4.64 5.49 -20.96
N HIS A 114 4.88 5.30 -19.66
CA HIS A 114 6.07 4.69 -19.11
C HIS A 114 5.70 3.73 -17.97
N LEU A 115 6.63 2.83 -17.62
CA LEU A 115 6.47 1.99 -16.44
C LEU A 115 6.22 2.85 -15.19
N GLY A 116 5.27 2.42 -14.36
CA GLY A 116 4.81 3.12 -13.18
C GLY A 116 3.64 4.08 -13.42
N ASP A 117 3.28 4.41 -14.67
CA ASP A 117 2.07 5.18 -14.96
C ASP A 117 0.81 4.37 -14.64
N PHE A 118 -0.26 5.06 -14.25
CA PHE A 118 -1.57 4.44 -14.05
C PHE A 118 -2.44 4.63 -15.28
N VAL A 119 -3.04 3.53 -15.73
CA VAL A 119 -3.97 3.52 -16.85
C VAL A 119 -5.24 2.75 -16.48
N GLY A 120 -6.33 3.17 -17.10
CA GLY A 120 -7.60 2.47 -17.14
C GLY A 120 -7.73 1.80 -18.50
N VAL A 121 -8.23 0.57 -18.51
CA VAL A 121 -8.46 -0.21 -19.72
C VAL A 121 -9.86 -0.81 -19.67
N LYS A 122 -10.53 -0.78 -20.82
CA LYS A 122 -11.82 -1.45 -21.03
C LYS A 122 -11.70 -2.44 -22.17
N GLY A 123 -12.27 -3.63 -22.02
CA GLY A 123 -12.12 -4.69 -23.00
C GLY A 123 -12.88 -5.96 -22.65
N PHE A 124 -12.45 -7.07 -23.22
CA PHE A 124 -13.01 -8.40 -22.99
C PHE A 124 -11.91 -9.42 -22.71
N ALA A 125 -12.22 -10.44 -21.92
CA ALA A 125 -11.29 -11.52 -21.59
C ALA A 125 -11.10 -12.46 -22.78
N PHE A 126 -9.86 -12.92 -22.99
CA PHE A 126 -9.53 -14.01 -23.92
C PHE A 126 -8.27 -14.75 -23.45
N ARG A 127 -8.02 -15.94 -24.00
CA ARG A 127 -6.72 -16.61 -23.85
C ARG A 127 -5.85 -16.45 -25.09
N THR A 128 -4.59 -16.13 -24.88
CA THR A 128 -3.59 -16.10 -25.95
C THR A 128 -3.27 -17.52 -26.44
N ARG A 129 -2.51 -17.63 -27.53
CA ARG A 129 -2.05 -18.92 -28.06
C ARG A 129 -1.17 -19.70 -27.08
N THR A 130 -0.54 -19.02 -26.11
CA THR A 130 0.25 -19.64 -25.04
C THR A 130 -0.59 -20.03 -23.82
N GLY A 131 -1.92 -19.83 -23.88
CA GLY A 131 -2.86 -20.18 -22.82
C GLY A 131 -3.03 -19.10 -21.73
N GLU A 132 -2.35 -17.97 -21.84
CA GLU A 132 -2.38 -16.92 -20.82
C GLU A 132 -3.67 -16.09 -20.91
N LEU A 133 -4.39 -15.99 -19.79
CA LEU A 133 -5.61 -15.19 -19.70
C LEU A 133 -5.24 -13.70 -19.80
N THR A 134 -5.85 -13.01 -20.75
CA THR A 134 -5.48 -11.64 -21.13
C THR A 134 -6.72 -10.80 -21.37
N LEU A 135 -6.67 -9.53 -20.97
CA LEU A 135 -7.70 -8.55 -21.33
C LEU A 135 -7.38 -7.95 -22.71
N HIS A 136 -8.24 -8.18 -23.70
CA HIS A 136 -8.16 -7.52 -24.99
C HIS A 136 -8.73 -6.10 -24.90
N VAL A 137 -7.87 -5.09 -24.91
CA VAL A 137 -8.23 -3.69 -24.70
C VAL A 137 -8.91 -3.10 -25.94
N LYS A 138 -10.08 -2.49 -25.73
CA LYS A 138 -10.84 -1.68 -26.70
C LYS A 138 -10.75 -0.18 -26.39
N GLU A 139 -10.61 0.20 -25.13
CA GLU A 139 -10.42 1.61 -24.73
C GLU A 139 -9.28 1.72 -23.71
N LEU A 140 -8.45 2.75 -23.87
CA LEU A 140 -7.33 3.08 -22.98
C LEU A 140 -7.51 4.50 -22.44
N THR A 141 -7.39 4.68 -21.13
CA THR A 141 -7.47 5.97 -20.46
C THR A 141 -6.23 6.20 -19.59
N VAL A 142 -5.62 7.37 -19.69
CA VAL A 142 -4.53 7.77 -18.78
C VAL A 142 -5.13 8.23 -17.45
N LEU A 143 -4.70 7.66 -16.32
CA LEU A 143 -5.24 7.97 -15.00
C LEU A 143 -4.26 8.72 -14.10
N ALA A 144 -2.97 8.43 -14.20
CA ALA A 144 -1.94 9.22 -13.54
C ALA A 144 -0.58 9.02 -14.21
N LYS A 145 0.06 10.12 -14.62
CA LYS A 145 1.46 10.09 -15.08
C LYS A 145 2.41 10.00 -13.88
N SER A 146 3.25 8.96 -13.84
CA SER A 146 4.37 8.88 -12.91
C SER A 146 5.56 9.69 -13.43
N LEU A 147 5.96 10.70 -12.66
CA LEU A 147 7.08 11.59 -13.00
C LEU A 147 8.43 11.05 -12.53
N ARG A 148 8.43 10.13 -11.56
CA ARG A 148 9.63 9.44 -11.08
C ARG A 148 9.61 8.00 -11.60
N PRO A 149 10.75 7.48 -12.11
CA PRO A 149 10.83 6.08 -12.49
C PRO A 149 10.75 5.17 -11.27
N LEU A 150 10.21 3.97 -11.46
CA LEU A 150 10.35 2.91 -10.46
C LEU A 150 11.80 2.42 -10.47
N PRO A 151 12.37 2.03 -9.31
CA PRO A 151 13.60 1.27 -9.29
C PRO A 151 13.44 -0.01 -10.12
N VAL A 152 14.42 -0.30 -10.97
CA VAL A 152 14.38 -1.49 -11.82
C VAL A 152 14.87 -2.67 -10.99
N VAL A 153 13.93 -3.49 -10.52
CA VAL A 153 14.24 -4.79 -9.92
C VAL A 153 14.38 -5.80 -11.05
N LYS A 154 15.53 -6.43 -11.19
CA LYS A 154 15.78 -7.44 -12.22
C LYS A 154 15.80 -8.81 -11.58
N THR A 155 14.90 -9.69 -11.95
CA THR A 155 15.01 -11.11 -11.59
C THR A 155 15.69 -11.82 -12.75
N ASP A 156 16.79 -12.52 -12.48
CA ASP A 156 17.45 -13.35 -13.50
C ASP A 156 16.67 -14.66 -13.75
N GLU A 157 17.07 -15.40 -14.79
CA GLU A 157 16.43 -16.66 -15.20
C GLU A 157 16.55 -17.77 -14.14
N GLU A 158 17.44 -17.60 -13.16
CA GLU A 158 17.67 -18.49 -12.02
C GLU A 158 16.82 -18.12 -10.79
N GLY A 159 16.04 -17.03 -10.89
CA GLY A 159 15.15 -16.54 -9.83
C GLY A 159 15.81 -15.60 -8.83
N ASN A 160 17.07 -15.19 -9.03
CA ASN A 160 17.76 -14.25 -8.17
C ASN A 160 17.35 -12.81 -8.50
N VAL A 161 17.03 -12.05 -7.46
CA VAL A 161 16.61 -10.65 -7.58
C VAL A 161 17.83 -9.73 -7.45
N HIS A 162 18.24 -9.14 -8.56
CA HIS A 162 19.27 -8.09 -8.65
C HIS A 162 18.63 -6.70 -8.63
N ASP A 163 19.36 -5.70 -8.14
CA ASP A 163 18.90 -4.30 -8.05
C ASP A 163 17.54 -4.12 -7.34
N ALA A 164 17.20 -5.05 -6.44
CA ALA A 164 16.10 -4.85 -5.52
C ALA A 164 16.30 -3.50 -4.82
N PHE A 165 15.20 -2.78 -4.60
CA PHE A 165 15.19 -1.67 -3.67
C PHE A 165 15.47 -2.23 -2.27
N ALA A 166 16.75 -2.47 -1.99
CA ALA A 166 17.23 -3.39 -0.96
C ALA A 166 17.79 -2.65 0.25
N ASP A 167 18.33 -1.44 0.02
CA ASP A 167 18.82 -0.56 1.08
C ASP A 167 17.71 -0.35 2.13
N PRO A 168 17.88 -0.86 3.36
CA PRO A 168 16.82 -0.81 4.37
C PRO A 168 16.41 0.62 4.70
N GLU A 169 17.35 1.56 4.77
CA GLU A 169 17.06 2.96 5.10
C GLU A 169 16.18 3.61 4.03
N LEU A 170 16.54 3.43 2.75
CA LEU A 170 15.74 3.91 1.63
C LEU A 170 14.37 3.26 1.60
N ARG A 171 14.25 1.95 1.91
CA ARG A 171 12.96 1.25 2.03
C ARG A 171 12.08 1.84 3.12
N HIS A 172 12.67 2.18 4.26
CA HIS A 172 11.95 2.83 5.36
C HIS A 172 11.49 4.25 4.98
N ARG A 173 12.33 5.03 4.28
CA ARG A 173 12.00 6.41 3.85
C ARG A 173 11.03 6.47 2.67
N MET A 174 11.16 5.54 1.72
CA MET A 174 10.34 5.47 0.50
C MET A 174 9.46 4.22 0.52
N ARG A 175 8.69 4.05 1.60
CA ARG A 175 7.81 2.89 1.79
C ARG A 175 6.85 2.67 0.62
N TYR A 176 6.39 3.75 -0.01
CA TYR A 176 5.52 3.69 -1.19
C TYR A 176 6.18 3.01 -2.39
N VAL A 177 7.51 3.12 -2.53
CA VAL A 177 8.28 2.40 -3.56
C VAL A 177 8.45 0.95 -3.16
N ASP A 178 8.86 0.71 -1.91
CA ASP A 178 9.05 -0.63 -1.35
C ASP A 178 7.80 -1.52 -1.48
N LEU A 179 6.61 -0.96 -1.24
CA LEU A 179 5.33 -1.65 -1.40
C LEU A 179 5.02 -2.05 -2.86
N VAL A 180 5.59 -1.35 -3.84
CA VAL A 180 5.35 -1.63 -5.27
C VAL A 180 6.32 -2.70 -5.79
N VAL A 181 7.59 -2.64 -5.35
CA VAL A 181 8.68 -3.42 -5.96
C VAL A 181 9.06 -4.67 -5.18
N ASN A 182 8.79 -4.72 -3.87
CA ASN A 182 9.09 -5.88 -3.03
C ASN A 182 7.81 -6.62 -2.64
N ALA A 183 7.70 -7.87 -3.10
CA ALA A 183 6.63 -8.78 -2.69
C ALA A 183 6.69 -9.08 -1.19
N GLY A 184 5.56 -9.42 -0.55
CA GLY A 184 5.50 -9.78 0.87
C GLY A 184 5.46 -8.59 1.84
N VAL A 185 5.90 -7.39 1.42
CA VAL A 185 5.89 -6.19 2.29
C VAL A 185 4.46 -5.83 2.63
N ARG A 186 3.56 -5.79 1.64
CA ARG A 186 2.16 -5.45 1.86
C ARG A 186 1.46 -6.46 2.78
N GLU A 187 1.72 -7.74 2.58
CA GLU A 187 1.21 -8.84 3.41
C GLU A 187 1.66 -8.67 4.86
N THR A 188 2.89 -8.19 5.08
CA THR A 188 3.40 -7.88 6.43
C THR A 188 2.58 -6.76 7.10
N PHE A 189 2.25 -5.68 6.38
CA PHE A 189 1.38 -4.62 6.90
C PHE A 189 -0.04 -5.13 7.18
N LEU A 190 -0.61 -5.95 6.29
CA LEU A 190 -1.93 -6.56 6.49
C LEU A 190 -1.95 -7.47 7.72
N LYS A 191 -0.91 -8.30 7.91
CA LYS A 191 -0.74 -9.15 9.10
C LYS A 191 -0.66 -8.33 10.38
N ARG A 192 0.08 -7.21 10.39
CA ARG A 192 0.11 -6.28 11.53
C ARG A 192 -1.30 -5.78 11.88
N THR A 193 -2.08 -5.33 10.88
CA THR A 193 -3.45 -4.86 11.10
C THR A 193 -4.36 -5.97 11.62
N ARG A 194 -4.25 -7.19 11.07
CA ARG A 194 -5.00 -8.36 11.55
C ARG A 194 -4.65 -8.71 12.99
N ALA A 195 -3.36 -8.68 13.34
CA ALA A 195 -2.89 -8.96 14.70
C ALA A 195 -3.47 -7.97 15.72
N VAL A 196 -3.38 -6.67 15.44
CA VAL A 196 -3.94 -5.62 16.32
C VAL A 196 -5.47 -5.75 16.41
N SER A 197 -6.15 -6.05 15.31
CA SER A 197 -7.61 -6.25 15.31
C SER A 197 -8.03 -7.49 16.11
N ALA A 198 -7.23 -8.57 16.05
CA ALA A 198 -7.46 -9.76 16.85
C ALA A 198 -7.23 -9.50 18.34
N MET A 199 -6.21 -8.70 18.69
CA MET A 199 -6.00 -8.27 20.07
C MET A 199 -7.18 -7.46 20.61
N ARG A 200 -7.70 -6.49 19.83
CA ARG A 200 -8.88 -5.72 20.21
C ARG A 200 -10.08 -6.63 20.49
N ARG A 201 -10.43 -7.51 19.54
CA ARG A 201 -11.54 -8.45 19.72
C ARG A 201 -11.39 -9.29 20.98
N PHE A 202 -10.20 -9.83 21.25
CA PHE A 202 -9.96 -10.62 22.46
C PHE A 202 -10.19 -9.81 23.75
N LEU A 203 -9.78 -8.55 23.78
CA LEU A 203 -9.95 -7.66 24.94
C LEU A 203 -11.41 -7.19 25.08
N ASP A 204 -12.08 -6.90 23.96
CA ASP A 204 -13.48 -6.50 23.90
C ASP A 204 -14.39 -7.66 24.36
N ASP A 205 -14.11 -8.89 23.91
CA ASP A 205 -14.82 -10.11 24.33
C ASP A 205 -14.63 -10.40 25.83
N ALA A 206 -13.50 -9.97 26.40
CA ALA A 206 -13.23 -10.01 27.84
C ALA A 206 -13.92 -8.87 28.63
N GLY A 207 -14.61 -7.95 27.95
CA GLY A 207 -15.35 -6.83 28.56
C GLY A 207 -14.48 -5.66 28.98
N TYR A 208 -13.26 -5.53 28.43
CA TYR A 208 -12.35 -4.42 28.74
C TYR A 208 -12.53 -3.27 27.74
N VAL A 209 -12.30 -2.05 28.22
CA VAL A 209 -12.59 -0.83 27.47
C VAL A 209 -11.31 -0.26 26.85
N GLU A 210 -11.29 -0.08 25.53
CA GLU A 210 -10.25 0.72 24.87
C GLU A 210 -10.42 2.20 25.25
N VAL A 211 -9.33 2.83 25.72
CA VAL A 211 -9.31 4.24 26.10
C VAL A 211 -8.20 4.99 25.36
N ASP A 212 -8.27 6.32 25.36
CA ASP A 212 -7.22 7.18 24.82
C ASP A 212 -6.76 8.17 25.90
N THR A 213 -5.45 8.22 26.15
CA THR A 213 -4.87 9.01 27.24
C THR A 213 -3.87 10.04 26.72
N PRO A 214 -3.62 11.15 27.46
CA PRO A 214 -2.78 12.23 26.96
C PRO A 214 -1.37 11.81 26.52
N VAL A 215 -1.02 12.15 25.28
CA VAL A 215 0.33 11.97 24.71
C VAL A 215 1.29 13.04 25.21
N LEU A 216 0.83 14.28 25.30
CA LEU A 216 1.58 15.41 25.83
C LEU A 216 1.35 15.51 27.34
N GLN A 217 2.44 15.41 28.11
CA GLN A 217 2.40 15.32 29.56
C GLN A 217 3.35 16.36 30.17
N ALA A 218 2.92 17.02 31.25
CA ALA A 218 3.77 17.94 32.00
C ALA A 218 4.89 17.20 32.77
N ILE A 219 4.62 15.95 33.18
CA ILE A 219 5.57 15.08 33.88
C ILE A 219 5.55 13.72 33.18
N PRO A 220 6.66 13.30 32.52
CA PRO A 220 6.74 11.99 31.92
C PRO A 220 6.94 10.92 33.01
N GLY A 221 6.28 9.77 32.87
CA GLY A 221 6.38 8.66 33.83
C GLY A 221 5.84 7.34 33.29
N GLY A 222 5.83 6.30 34.13
CA GLY A 222 5.40 4.94 33.76
C GLY A 222 6.47 4.08 33.09
N ALA A 223 7.67 4.61 32.86
CA ALA A 223 8.83 3.84 32.42
C ALA A 223 10.13 4.55 32.80
N ALA A 224 11.26 3.82 32.76
CA ALA A 224 12.59 4.40 32.84
C ALA A 224 13.13 4.63 31.42
N ALA A 225 12.87 5.81 30.86
CA ALA A 225 13.32 6.19 29.52
C ALA A 225 13.54 7.69 29.41
N LYS A 226 14.43 8.12 28.50
CA LYS A 226 14.62 9.55 28.22
C LYS A 226 13.44 10.07 27.37
N PRO A 227 12.72 11.11 27.79
CA PRO A 227 11.58 11.64 27.02
C PRO A 227 12.05 12.55 25.88
N PHE A 228 11.18 12.70 24.87
CA PHE A 228 11.25 13.85 23.98
C PHE A 228 10.64 15.07 24.68
N VAL A 229 11.28 16.22 24.52
CA VAL A 229 10.87 17.50 25.12
C VAL A 229 10.36 18.41 24.01
N THR A 230 9.24 19.07 24.27
CA THR A 230 8.67 20.13 23.43
C THR A 230 8.28 21.33 24.31
N HIS A 231 7.86 22.43 23.70
CA HIS A 231 7.48 23.64 24.40
C HIS A 231 6.01 23.97 24.18
N HIS A 232 5.28 24.23 25.27
CA HIS A 232 3.86 24.56 25.23
C HIS A 232 3.67 26.08 25.18
N ASN A 233 3.60 26.65 23.98
CA ASN A 233 3.57 28.11 23.75
C ASN A 233 2.57 28.89 24.63
N ALA A 234 1.35 28.38 24.83
CA ALA A 234 0.32 29.11 25.57
C ALA A 234 0.52 29.12 27.10
N LEU A 235 1.29 28.16 27.62
CA LEU A 235 1.60 28.05 29.05
C LEU A 235 3.04 28.45 29.35
N ASP A 236 3.86 28.66 28.31
CA ASP A 236 5.28 28.99 28.37
C ASP A 236 6.09 28.02 29.27
N VAL A 237 5.80 26.72 29.18
CA VAL A 237 6.46 25.66 29.97
C VAL A 237 6.87 24.48 29.09
N PRO A 238 7.89 23.70 29.48
CA PRO A 238 8.23 22.45 28.80
C PRO A 238 7.12 21.41 28.97
N TYR A 239 6.90 20.64 27.92
CA TYR A 239 6.04 19.46 27.89
C TYR A 239 6.82 18.28 27.32
N TYR A 240 6.34 17.08 27.60
CA TYR A 240 7.02 15.84 27.24
C TYR A 240 6.08 14.93 26.46
N LEU A 241 6.61 14.25 25.45
CA LEU A 241 5.89 13.14 24.84
C LEU A 241 5.96 11.94 25.79
N ARG A 242 4.83 11.24 25.97
CA ARG A 242 4.72 10.10 26.87
C ARG A 242 5.72 8.98 26.52
N ILE A 243 6.32 8.40 27.55
CA ILE A 243 7.21 7.22 27.46
C ILE A 243 6.46 5.90 27.74
N ALA A 244 5.31 6.02 28.39
CA ALA A 244 4.33 4.99 28.75
C ALA A 244 2.97 5.65 29.06
N ASN A 245 1.90 4.87 29.09
CA ASN A 245 0.55 5.33 29.44
C ASN A 245 0.03 4.77 30.78
N GLU A 246 0.82 3.91 31.44
CA GLU A 246 0.58 3.31 32.76
C GLU A 246 -0.13 4.24 33.77
N LEU A 247 0.43 5.42 34.04
CA LEU A 247 -0.05 6.27 35.12
C LEU A 247 -1.47 6.80 34.85
N TYR A 248 -1.85 6.97 33.60
CA TYR A 248 -3.21 7.38 33.24
C TYR A 248 -4.19 6.21 33.30
N LEU A 249 -3.78 5.03 32.84
CA LEU A 249 -4.62 3.83 32.95
C LEU A 249 -4.92 3.49 34.42
N LYS A 250 -3.93 3.60 35.31
CA LYS A 250 -4.15 3.44 36.76
C LYS A 250 -5.13 4.46 37.34
N ARG A 251 -5.11 5.71 36.87
CA ARG A 251 -6.11 6.73 37.29
C ARG A 251 -7.53 6.35 36.87
N LEU A 252 -7.70 5.68 35.73
CA LEU A 252 -9.01 5.19 35.29
C LEU A 252 -9.50 4.03 36.15
N ILE A 253 -8.62 3.12 36.57
CA ILE A 253 -8.96 2.09 37.56
C ILE A 253 -9.40 2.73 38.88
N VAL A 254 -8.68 3.74 39.38
CA VAL A 254 -9.11 4.53 40.56
C VAL A 254 -10.47 5.20 40.32
N GLY A 255 -10.73 5.65 39.10
CA GLY A 255 -12.00 6.23 38.67
C GLY A 255 -13.16 5.24 38.56
N GLY A 256 -12.94 3.95 38.79
CA GLY A 256 -13.98 2.92 38.85
C GLY A 256 -14.09 2.02 37.62
N PHE A 257 -13.19 2.14 36.64
CA PHE A 257 -13.15 1.16 35.55
C PHE A 257 -12.67 -0.20 36.07
N HIS A 258 -13.39 -1.27 35.69
CA HIS A 258 -12.99 -2.65 36.02
C HIS A 258 -11.76 -3.11 35.22
N GLY A 259 -11.71 -2.80 33.92
CA GLY A 259 -10.55 -3.08 33.09
C GLY A 259 -10.47 -2.16 31.88
N VAL A 260 -9.27 -1.64 31.62
CA VAL A 260 -8.98 -0.69 30.54
C VAL A 260 -7.72 -1.11 29.80
N TYR A 261 -7.70 -0.87 28.50
CA TYR A 261 -6.51 -1.01 27.70
C TYR A 261 -6.35 0.15 26.73
N GLU A 262 -5.15 0.37 26.24
CA GLU A 262 -4.90 1.35 25.19
C GLU A 262 -3.78 0.88 24.28
N PHE A 263 -4.01 0.96 22.96
CA PHE A 263 -2.96 0.90 21.97
C PHE A 263 -2.29 2.28 21.84
N SER A 264 -1.27 2.51 22.67
CA SER A 264 -0.61 3.80 22.78
C SER A 264 0.55 3.94 21.80
N ARG A 265 0.77 5.17 21.34
CA ARG A 265 2.05 5.56 20.76
C ARG A 265 2.95 6.12 21.85
N ASN A 266 4.08 5.47 22.07
CA ASN A 266 5.08 5.86 23.04
C ASN A 266 6.33 6.37 22.33
N PHE A 267 7.01 7.31 23.00
CA PHE A 267 8.13 8.06 22.46
C PHE A 267 9.31 7.98 23.43
N ARG A 268 10.42 7.38 23.00
CA ARG A 268 11.65 7.27 23.81
C ARG A 268 12.82 7.85 23.02
N ASN A 269 13.44 8.87 23.58
CA ASN A 269 14.53 9.63 22.97
C ASN A 269 15.87 8.93 23.21
N GLU A 270 16.01 7.76 22.61
CA GLU A 270 17.09 6.80 22.80
C GLU A 270 17.73 6.43 21.44
N GLY A 271 18.69 5.49 21.46
CA GLY A 271 19.30 4.97 20.24
C GLY A 271 18.32 4.19 19.37
N MET A 272 18.70 3.97 18.11
CA MET A 272 17.93 3.17 17.15
C MET A 272 18.70 1.91 16.78
N ASP A 273 17.99 0.79 16.71
CA ASP A 273 18.52 -0.48 16.20
C ASP A 273 17.36 -1.34 15.62
N ARG A 274 17.61 -2.64 15.42
CA ARG A 274 16.63 -3.55 14.82
C ARG A 274 15.35 -3.74 15.65
N THR A 275 15.41 -3.50 16.96
CA THR A 275 14.30 -3.69 17.91
C THR A 275 13.88 -2.39 18.60
N HIS A 276 14.63 -1.29 18.39
CA HIS A 276 14.38 0.00 19.01
C HIS A 276 14.11 1.07 17.96
N ASN A 277 12.87 1.58 17.93
CA ASN A 277 12.49 2.77 17.19
C ASN A 277 12.04 3.85 18.19
N PRO A 278 12.39 5.14 18.00
CA PRO A 278 12.09 6.18 19.00
C PRO A 278 10.59 6.42 19.18
N GLU A 279 9.79 6.00 18.21
CA GLU A 279 8.34 6.02 18.23
C GLU A 279 7.81 4.59 17.99
N PHE A 280 7.01 4.05 18.89
CA PHE A 280 6.51 2.67 18.76
C PHE A 280 5.15 2.49 19.43
N THR A 281 4.42 1.46 18.97
CA THR A 281 3.10 1.13 19.52
C THR A 281 3.25 0.10 20.64
N VAL A 282 2.59 0.36 21.77
CA VAL A 282 2.44 -0.58 22.88
C VAL A 282 0.96 -0.80 23.14
N MET A 283 0.61 -1.98 23.65
CA MET A 283 -0.68 -2.20 24.28
C MET A 283 -0.41 -2.37 25.78
N GLU A 284 -0.98 -1.48 26.59
CA GLU A 284 -1.01 -1.62 28.05
C GLU A 284 -2.43 -1.98 28.48
N LEU A 285 -2.55 -2.93 29.43
CA LEU A 285 -3.81 -3.43 29.97
C LEU A 285 -3.76 -3.38 31.50
N TYR A 286 -4.81 -2.86 32.12
CA TYR A 286 -5.01 -2.89 33.56
C TYR A 286 -6.38 -3.45 33.89
N VAL A 287 -6.43 -4.39 34.83
CA VAL A 287 -7.67 -5.03 35.30
C VAL A 287 -7.66 -5.01 36.82
N ALA A 288 -8.74 -4.49 37.42
CA ALA A 288 -8.90 -4.43 38.86
C ALA A 288 -9.03 -5.83 39.46
N TYR A 289 -8.55 -6.00 40.70
CA TYR A 289 -8.65 -7.23 41.50
C TYR A 289 -7.90 -8.45 40.94
N GLN A 290 -7.11 -8.29 39.87
CA GLN A 290 -6.28 -9.35 39.31
C GLN A 290 -4.83 -9.21 39.75
N ASP A 291 -4.14 -10.35 39.83
CA ASP A 291 -2.70 -10.41 40.08
C ASP A 291 -1.93 -10.72 38.79
N TYR A 292 -0.61 -10.85 38.94
CA TYR A 292 0.27 -11.15 37.81
C TYR A 292 0.14 -12.59 37.30
N HIS A 293 -0.35 -13.55 38.09
CA HIS A 293 -0.61 -14.91 37.63
C HIS A 293 -1.78 -14.93 36.65
N TRP A 294 -2.86 -14.26 37.01
CA TRP A 294 -3.97 -14.04 36.09
C TRP A 294 -3.51 -13.33 34.81
N MET A 295 -2.66 -12.31 34.94
CA MET A 295 -2.13 -11.58 33.78
C MET A 295 -1.30 -12.47 32.85
N MET A 296 -0.46 -13.36 33.42
CA MET A 296 0.31 -14.34 32.62
C MET A 296 -0.62 -15.23 31.81
N ASP A 297 -1.60 -15.88 32.45
CA ASP A 297 -2.56 -16.76 31.78
C ASP A 297 -3.37 -16.02 30.71
N PHE A 298 -3.81 -14.80 31.01
CA PHE A 298 -4.60 -13.98 30.11
C PHE A 298 -3.80 -13.57 28.85
N ILE A 299 -2.55 -13.15 29.02
CA ILE A 299 -1.66 -12.75 27.92
C ILE A 299 -1.24 -13.96 27.07
N GLU A 300 -1.01 -15.13 27.67
CA GLU A 300 -0.79 -16.37 26.91
C GLU A 300 -2.00 -16.72 26.03
N GLY A 301 -3.22 -16.57 26.56
CA GLY A 301 -4.47 -16.70 25.82
C GLY A 301 -4.57 -15.73 24.65
N LEU A 302 -4.24 -14.46 24.89
CA LEU A 302 -4.20 -13.40 23.87
C LEU A 302 -3.24 -13.77 22.73
N PHE A 303 -2.01 -14.18 23.04
CA PHE A 303 -1.04 -14.58 22.01
C PHE A 303 -1.52 -15.78 21.19
N ARG A 304 -2.13 -16.79 21.83
CA ARG A 304 -2.72 -17.94 21.12
C ARG A 304 -3.84 -17.52 20.18
N HIS A 305 -4.71 -16.62 20.61
CA HIS A 305 -5.79 -16.08 19.79
C HIS A 305 -5.24 -15.31 18.57
N VAL A 306 -4.26 -14.42 18.79
CA VAL A 306 -3.64 -13.65 17.70
C VAL A 306 -2.96 -14.58 16.69
N ALA A 307 -2.16 -15.54 17.15
CA ALA A 307 -1.42 -16.46 16.28
C ALA A 307 -2.31 -17.32 15.39
N THR A 308 -3.54 -17.64 15.84
CA THR A 308 -4.51 -18.41 15.05
C THR A 308 -5.35 -17.55 14.11
N ALA A 309 -5.41 -16.24 14.33
CA ALA A 309 -6.20 -15.30 13.54
C ALA A 309 -5.44 -14.59 12.40
N THR A 310 -4.11 -14.69 12.37
CA THR A 310 -3.23 -13.93 11.44
C THR A 310 -2.54 -14.81 10.41
#